data_AF-A0A1N7AUM1-F1
#
_entry.id   AF-A0A1N7AUM1-F1
#
_cell.length_a   1.000
_cell.length_b   1.000
_cell.length_c   1.000
_cell.angle_alpha   90.00
_cell.angle_beta   90.00
_cell.angle_gamma   90.00
#
_symmetry.space_group_name_H-M   'P 1'
#
loop_
_entity.id
_entity.type
_entity.pdbx_description
1 polymer ?
#
loop_
_entity_poly.entity_id
_entity_poly.type
_entity_poly.pdbx_seq_one_letter_code
_entity_poly.pdbx_strand_id
1 'polypeptide(L)'
;LHYLALIEVKPNALDQAAALQGWDLPETFQHLRHLLEARMGNRGKREFIQVLRLLEALPRDIVSFAVGEAIRLGAIGFDAVKLIALARLERRPARLDLAAYPHLPKTAVKTTSAADYAVLLPGAAA
;
A
#
# COMPACT_ATOMS: atom_id res chain seq x y z
N LEU A 1 -0.84 26.25 -0.75
CA LEU A 1 -0.65 26.04 -2.20
C LEU A 1 -0.42 24.55 -2.45
N HIS A 2 -1.40 23.85 -3.06
CA HIS A 2 -1.36 22.40 -3.33
C HIS A 2 -0.57 22.10 -4.60
N TYR A 3 0.76 22.21 -4.54
CA TYR A 3 1.63 21.91 -5.69
C TYR A 3 1.45 20.46 -6.18
N LEU A 4 1.10 19.53 -5.28
CA LEU A 4 0.83 18.15 -5.62
C LEU A 4 -0.47 17.95 -6.40
N ALA A 5 -1.50 18.77 -6.19
CA ALA A 5 -2.73 18.72 -6.99
C ALA A 5 -2.46 19.08 -8.46
N LEU A 6 -1.53 20.01 -8.72
CA LEU A 6 -1.08 20.35 -10.07
C LEU A 6 -0.26 19.23 -10.70
N ILE A 7 0.63 18.59 -9.93
CA ILE A 7 1.44 17.45 -10.41
C ILE A 7 0.54 16.23 -10.71
N GLU A 8 -0.56 16.02 -10.00
CA GLU A 8 -1.47 14.90 -10.30
C GLU A 8 -2.08 14.99 -11.70
N VAL A 9 -2.35 16.20 -12.19
CA VAL A 9 -2.83 16.44 -13.57
C VAL A 9 -1.73 16.15 -14.59
N LYS A 10 -0.46 16.43 -14.26
CA LYS A 10 0.71 16.20 -15.11
C LYS A 10 1.79 15.40 -14.37
N PRO A 11 1.60 14.08 -14.19
CA PRO A 11 2.48 13.25 -13.35
C PRO A 11 3.92 13.18 -13.86
N ASN A 12 4.14 13.41 -15.16
CA ASN A 12 5.47 13.47 -15.75
C ASN A 12 6.28 14.70 -15.30
N ALA A 13 5.63 15.69 -14.68
CA ALA A 13 6.31 16.85 -14.10
C ALA A 13 6.84 16.59 -12.68
N LEU A 14 6.57 15.42 -12.09
CA LEU A 14 7.04 15.05 -10.75
C LEU A 14 8.57 15.21 -10.62
N ASP A 15 9.31 14.75 -11.62
CA ASP A 15 10.78 14.80 -11.64
C ASP A 15 11.34 16.22 -11.85
N GLN A 16 10.52 17.13 -12.37
CA GLN A 16 10.89 18.51 -12.68
C GLN A 16 10.32 19.50 -11.67
N ALA A 17 9.60 19.01 -10.67
CA ALA A 17 8.94 19.81 -9.66
C ALA A 17 9.97 20.43 -8.71
N ALA A 18 10.37 21.68 -8.99
CA ALA A 18 11.31 22.43 -8.15
C ALA A 18 10.84 22.51 -6.68
N ALA A 19 9.52 22.56 -6.44
CA ALA A 19 8.94 22.58 -5.11
C ALA A 19 9.17 21.28 -4.31
N LEU A 20 9.50 20.17 -4.98
CA LEU A 20 9.83 18.89 -4.35
C LEU A 20 11.35 18.68 -4.20
N GLN A 21 12.17 19.56 -4.76
CA GLN A 21 13.61 19.52 -4.56
C GLN A 21 13.96 19.93 -3.13
N GLY A 22 14.83 19.15 -2.47
CA GLY A 22 15.20 19.40 -1.07
C GLY A 22 14.13 18.98 -0.05
N TRP A 23 13.08 18.27 -0.49
CA TRP A 23 12.11 17.72 0.45
C TRP A 23 12.74 16.56 1.21
N ASP A 24 13.05 16.79 2.48
CA ASP A 24 13.62 15.79 3.39
C ASP A 24 12.57 14.72 3.71
N LEU A 25 12.34 13.78 2.79
CA LEU A 25 11.48 12.63 3.00
C LEU A 25 12.32 11.41 3.40
N PRO A 26 11.81 10.55 4.30
CA PRO A 26 12.48 9.28 4.60
C PRO A 26 12.74 8.47 3.33
N GLU A 27 13.86 7.76 3.28
CA GLU A 27 14.29 6.94 2.13
C GLU A 27 13.22 5.93 1.68
N THR A 28 12.37 5.49 2.61
CA THR A 28 11.23 4.60 2.34
C THR A 28 10.27 5.15 1.29
N PHE A 29 10.12 6.47 1.17
CA PHE A 29 9.29 7.07 0.10
C PHE A 29 9.92 6.87 -1.27
N GLN A 30 11.24 7.04 -1.39
CA GLN A 30 11.93 6.77 -2.64
C GLN A 30 11.87 5.29 -2.97
N HIS A 31 12.04 4.39 -1.98
CA HIS A 31 11.87 2.96 -2.21
C HIS A 31 10.45 2.62 -2.71
N LEU A 32 9.41 3.16 -2.07
CA LEU A 32 8.02 2.98 -2.52
C LEU A 32 7.83 3.47 -3.97
N ARG A 33 8.38 4.64 -4.29
CA ARG A 33 8.33 5.22 -5.64
C ARG A 33 8.89 4.25 -6.68
N HIS A 34 10.09 3.73 -6.46
CA HIS A 34 10.73 2.77 -7.36
C HIS A 34 9.88 1.51 -7.55
N LEU A 35 9.32 0.97 -6.46
CA LEU A 35 8.45 -0.21 -6.53
C LEU A 35 7.18 0.04 -7.34
N LEU A 36 6.52 1.19 -7.13
CA LEU A 36 5.32 1.57 -7.88
C LEU A 36 5.62 1.76 -9.38
N GLU A 37 6.71 2.46 -9.70
CA GLU A 37 7.13 2.68 -11.08
C GLU A 37 7.54 1.38 -11.77
N ALA A 38 8.27 0.50 -11.10
CA ALA A 38 8.65 -0.82 -11.64
C ALA A 38 7.41 -1.69 -11.94
N ARG A 39 6.38 -1.62 -11.09
CA ARG A 39 5.16 -2.43 -11.24
C ARG A 39 4.17 -1.86 -12.25
N MET A 40 4.05 -0.53 -12.34
CA MET A 40 2.92 0.14 -13.01
C MET A 40 3.31 1.30 -13.92
N GLY A 41 4.60 1.58 -14.09
CA GLY A 41 5.11 2.69 -14.92
C GLY A 41 4.49 4.04 -14.56
N ASN A 42 3.92 4.73 -15.54
CA ASN A 42 3.30 6.04 -15.35
C ASN A 42 2.11 6.03 -14.37
N ARG A 43 1.39 4.91 -14.25
CA ARG A 43 0.34 4.76 -13.23
C ARG A 43 0.97 4.72 -11.83
N GLY A 44 2.13 4.07 -11.68
CA GLY A 44 2.90 4.06 -10.44
C GLY A 44 3.33 5.46 -10.00
N LYS A 45 3.78 6.30 -10.94
CA LYS A 45 4.07 7.72 -10.67
C LYS A 45 2.84 8.46 -10.10
N ARG A 46 1.65 8.23 -10.68
CA ARG A 46 0.40 8.84 -10.20
C ARG A 46 0.06 8.38 -8.77
N GLU A 47 0.15 7.09 -8.49
CA GLU A 47 -0.10 6.58 -7.14
C GLU A 47 0.91 7.12 -6.12
N PHE A 48 2.18 7.27 -6.52
CA PHE A 48 3.18 7.90 -5.65
C PHE A 48 2.83 9.36 -5.35
N ILE A 49 2.38 10.13 -6.34
CA ILE A 49 1.87 11.50 -6.13
C ILE A 49 0.69 11.49 -5.14
N GLN A 50 -0.23 10.54 -5.26
CA GLN A 50 -1.35 10.41 -4.33
C GLN A 50 -0.88 10.08 -2.90
N VAL A 51 0.16 9.26 -2.74
CA VAL A 51 0.79 9.02 -1.44
C VAL A 51 1.43 10.29 -0.89
N LEU A 52 2.12 11.09 -1.70
CA LEU A 52 2.64 12.39 -1.28
C LEU A 52 1.51 13.32 -0.84
N ARG A 53 0.35 13.30 -1.52
CA ARG A 53 -0.82 14.09 -1.14
C ARG A 53 -1.41 13.70 0.22
N LEU A 54 -1.16 12.49 0.70
CA LEU A 54 -1.56 12.12 2.07
C LEU A 54 -0.87 13.01 3.12
N LEU A 55 0.33 13.52 2.85
CA LEU A 55 1.03 14.46 3.74
C LEU A 55 0.33 15.81 3.86
N GLU A 56 -0.58 16.15 2.94
CA GLU A 56 -1.41 17.36 3.04
C GLU A 56 -2.56 17.20 4.05
N ALA A 57 -2.99 15.96 4.32
CA ALA A 57 -4.17 15.66 5.13
C ALA A 57 -3.86 14.88 6.42
N LEU A 58 -2.71 14.21 6.50
CA LEU A 58 -2.33 13.32 7.59
C LEU A 58 -0.95 13.69 8.15
N PRO A 59 -0.69 13.44 9.45
CA PRO A 59 0.62 13.66 10.05
C PRO A 59 1.74 12.90 9.34
N ARG A 60 2.91 13.53 9.18
CA ARG A 60 4.07 12.96 8.45
C ARG A 60 4.52 11.62 9.05
N ASP A 61 4.50 11.48 10.38
CA ASP A 61 4.85 10.25 11.08
C ASP A 61 3.88 9.10 10.74
N ILE A 62 2.58 9.38 10.66
CA ILE A 62 1.55 8.40 10.29
C ILE A 62 1.74 7.92 8.84
N VAL A 63 1.97 8.84 7.90
CA VAL A 63 2.20 8.48 6.50
C VAL A 63 3.51 7.72 6.34
N SER A 64 4.58 8.15 7.02
CA SER A 64 5.88 7.46 6.98
C SER A 64 5.80 6.04 7.51
N PHE A 65 5.07 5.84 8.62
CA PHE A 65 4.76 4.51 9.15
C PHE A 65 3.99 3.67 8.12
N ALA A 66 2.93 4.22 7.53
CA ALA A 66 2.11 3.50 6.57
C ALA A 66 2.86 3.10 5.29
N VAL A 67 3.76 3.94 4.81
CA VAL A 67 4.66 3.61 3.69
C VAL A 67 5.57 2.44 4.05
N GLY A 68 6.21 2.47 5.23
CA GLY A 68 7.05 1.37 5.70
C GLY A 68 6.29 0.05 5.83
N GLU A 69 5.09 0.10 6.41
CA GLU A 69 4.24 -1.08 6.57
C GLU A 69 3.72 -1.63 5.24
N ALA A 70 3.34 -0.77 4.29
CA ALA A 70 2.91 -1.20 2.96
C ALA A 70 4.03 -1.96 2.23
N ILE A 71 5.27 -1.47 2.32
CA ILE A 71 6.45 -2.16 1.79
C ILE A 71 6.65 -3.50 2.52
N ARG A 72 6.64 -3.50 3.86
CA ARG A 72 6.83 -4.71 4.68
C ARG A 72 5.81 -5.80 4.37
N LEU A 73 4.56 -5.42 4.11
CA LEU A 73 3.47 -6.34 3.76
C LEU A 73 3.45 -6.75 2.28
N GLY A 74 4.28 -6.14 1.42
CA GLY A 74 4.22 -6.32 -0.03
C GLY A 74 2.96 -5.73 -0.69
N ALA A 75 2.15 -4.97 0.06
CA ALA A 75 0.93 -4.33 -0.40
C ALA A 75 1.24 -2.95 -1.00
N ILE A 76 1.92 -2.96 -2.15
CA ILE A 76 2.44 -1.74 -2.78
C ILE A 76 1.36 -1.11 -3.67
N GLY A 77 0.75 -0.03 -3.17
CA GLY A 77 -0.27 0.78 -3.86
C GLY A 77 -0.78 1.93 -2.99
N PHE A 78 -1.37 2.96 -3.60
CA PHE A 78 -1.91 4.12 -2.87
C PHE A 78 -2.94 3.72 -1.81
N ASP A 79 -3.92 2.89 -2.18
CA ASP A 79 -5.00 2.50 -1.27
C ASP A 79 -4.48 1.74 -0.04
N ALA A 80 -3.44 0.90 -0.20
CA ALA A 80 -2.84 0.19 0.91
C ALA A 80 -2.20 1.16 1.92
N VAL A 81 -1.41 2.13 1.44
CA VAL A 81 -0.81 3.16 2.30
C VAL A 81 -1.90 3.98 2.99
N LYS A 82 -2.94 4.41 2.25
CA LYS A 82 -4.07 5.16 2.81
C LYS A 82 -4.79 4.38 3.91
N LEU A 83 -5.10 3.10 3.69
CA LEU A 83 -5.83 2.27 4.64
C LEU A 83 -5.01 2.01 5.91
N ILE A 84 -3.71 1.74 5.78
CA ILE A 84 -2.81 1.57 6.94
C ILE A 84 -2.72 2.88 7.74
N ALA A 85 -2.57 4.01 7.05
CA ALA A 85 -2.51 5.32 7.69
C ALA A 85 -3.79 5.65 8.47
N LEU A 86 -4.96 5.41 7.87
CA LEU A 86 -6.26 5.59 8.52
C LEU A 86 -6.42 4.68 9.74
N ALA A 87 -6.13 3.39 9.60
CA ALA A 87 -6.21 2.44 10.70
C ALA A 87 -5.31 2.85 11.87
N ARG A 88 -4.09 3.35 11.58
CA ARG A 88 -3.15 3.83 12.59
C ARG A 88 -3.62 5.11 13.27
N LEU A 89 -4.16 6.07 12.51
CA LEU A 89 -4.68 7.33 13.01
C LEU A 89 -5.86 7.10 13.96
N GLU A 90 -6.80 6.26 13.54
CA GLU A 90 -8.01 5.93 14.29
C GLU A 90 -7.74 4.95 15.44
N ARG A 91 -6.50 4.46 15.58
CA ARG A 91 -6.09 3.44 16.55
C ARG A 91 -6.98 2.19 16.48
N ARG A 92 -7.43 1.83 15.27
CA ARG A 92 -8.31 0.67 15.07
C ARG A 92 -7.52 -0.61 15.37
N PRO A 93 -7.93 -1.41 16.37
CA PRO A 93 -7.32 -2.71 16.56
C PRO A 93 -7.66 -3.60 15.36
N ALA A 94 -6.67 -4.33 14.85
CA ALA A 94 -6.91 -5.37 13.85
C ALA A 94 -7.73 -6.49 14.51
N ARG A 95 -9.05 -6.48 14.31
CA ARG A 95 -9.97 -7.48 14.85
C ARG A 95 -10.68 -8.16 13.71
N LEU A 96 -10.34 -9.43 13.48
CA LEU A 96 -11.20 -10.38 12.80
C LEU A 96 -11.83 -11.26 13.87
N ASP A 97 -12.99 -10.85 14.38
CA ASP A 97 -13.75 -11.66 15.33
C ASP A 97 -14.84 -12.42 14.57
N LEU A 98 -14.57 -13.69 14.26
CA LEU A 98 -15.54 -14.55 13.60
C LEU A 98 -16.73 -14.90 14.51
N ALA A 99 -16.57 -14.79 15.83
CA ALA A 99 -17.66 -15.03 16.78
C ALA A 99 -18.73 -13.94 16.73
N ALA A 100 -18.39 -12.73 16.25
CA ALA A 100 -19.35 -11.65 16.02
C ALA A 100 -20.32 -11.91 14.85
N TYR A 101 -20.12 -12.98 14.07
CA TYR A 101 -20.91 -13.29 12.87
C TYR A 101 -21.52 -14.71 12.94
N PRO A 102 -22.65 -14.90 13.65
CA PRO A 102 -23.22 -16.23 13.91
C PRO A 102 -23.71 -16.98 12.66
N HIS A 103 -23.95 -16.24 11.58
CA HIS A 103 -24.37 -16.78 10.28
C HIS A 103 -23.18 -17.25 9.44
N LEU A 104 -21.94 -16.89 9.78
CA LEU A 104 -20.77 -17.41 9.09
C LEU A 104 -20.54 -18.87 9.53
N PRO A 105 -20.32 -19.80 8.58
CA PRO A 105 -19.96 -21.17 8.92
C PRO A 105 -18.64 -21.18 9.69
N LYS A 106 -18.57 -21.98 10.76
CA LYS A 106 -17.35 -22.16 11.54
C LYS A 106 -16.27 -22.73 10.64
N THR A 107 -15.19 -21.99 10.43
CA THR A 107 -14.07 -22.44 9.61
C THR A 107 -13.17 -23.36 10.43
N ALA A 108 -13.19 -24.66 10.14
CA ALA A 108 -12.16 -25.59 10.58
C ALA A 108 -10.95 -25.45 9.64
N VAL A 109 -10.07 -24.50 9.93
CA VAL A 109 -8.84 -24.30 9.14
C VAL A 109 -7.86 -25.41 9.49
N LYS A 110 -7.66 -26.36 8.58
CA LYS A 110 -6.58 -27.36 8.71
C LYS A 110 -5.24 -26.67 8.55
N THR A 111 -4.21 -27.16 9.23
CA THR A 111 -2.82 -26.75 8.99
C THR A 111 -2.49 -26.97 7.52
N THR A 112 -1.93 -25.95 6.87
CA THR A 112 -1.56 -26.02 5.45
C THR A 112 -0.59 -27.17 5.19
N SER A 113 -1.01 -28.14 4.37
CA SER A 113 -0.17 -29.22 3.86
C SER A 113 0.25 -28.90 2.42
N ALA A 114 1.57 -28.85 2.16
CA ALA A 114 2.07 -28.61 0.81
C ALA A 114 1.63 -29.68 -0.20
N ALA A 115 1.40 -30.92 0.27
CA ALA A 115 0.97 -32.03 -0.58
C ALA A 115 -0.43 -31.84 -1.17
N ASP A 116 -1.32 -31.13 -0.47
CA ASP A 116 -2.70 -30.89 -0.93
C ASP A 116 -2.74 -30.01 -2.19
N TYR A 117 -1.69 -29.22 -2.44
CA TYR A 117 -1.54 -28.39 -3.64
C TYR A 117 -1.02 -29.14 -4.86
N ALA A 118 -0.66 -30.43 -4.74
CA ALA A 118 -0.16 -31.23 -5.86
C ALA A 118 -1.17 -31.32 -7.03
N VAL A 119 -2.47 -31.19 -6.74
CA VAL A 119 -3.54 -31.11 -7.74
C VAL A 119 -3.42 -29.91 -8.70
N LEU A 120 -2.70 -28.87 -8.30
CA LEU A 120 -2.48 -27.66 -9.12
C LEU A 120 -1.34 -27.84 -10.13
N LEU A 121 -0.59 -28.94 -10.07
CA LEU A 121 0.45 -29.23 -11.05
C LEU A 121 -0.16 -29.84 -12.32
N PRO A 122 0.05 -29.24 -13.51
CA PRO A 122 -0.43 -29.80 -14.77
C PRO A 122 0.15 -31.20 -15.00
N GLY A 123 -0.71 -32.20 -15.20
CA GLY A 123 -0.33 -33.59 -15.51
C GLY A 123 -0.47 -34.59 -14.35
N ALA A 124 -0.88 -34.16 -13.15
CA ALA A 124 -1.20 -35.06 -12.04
C ALA A 124 -2.71 -35.37 -11.99
N ALA A 125 -3.23 -36.06 -12.99
CA ALA A 125 -4.54 -36.71 -12.93
C ALA A 125 -4.33 -38.22 -13.13
N ALA A 126 -4.62 -38.97 -12.07
CA ALA A 126 -4.79 -40.43 -11.93
C ALA A 126 -3.91 -41.35 -12.80
#